data_AF-A0A961XBA4-F1
#
_entry.id   AF-A0A961XBA4-F1
#
_cell.length_a   1.000
_cell.length_b   1.000
_cell.length_c   1.000
_cell.angle_alpha   90.00
_cell.angle_beta   90.00
_cell.angle_gamma   90.00
#
_symmetry.space_group_name_H-M   'P 1'
#
loop_
_entity.id
_entity.type
_entity.pdbx_description
1 polymer ?
#
loop_
_entity_poly.entity_id
_entity_poly.type
_entity_poly.pdbx_seq_one_letter_code
_entity_poly.pdbx_strand_id
1 'polypeptide(L)'
;MTDYAFIIDSSKTARLNAIRPFYLKRHLSFPIQLVHLVRDPRACVWSVIRWRMRGDRHLGRTAQLGLAAMAAFRWIGANLAAEFYRLCHPEASVRVNYDALLQHGVPESIQPFAPEGPLENIVIERNENCHSMGGNEMRNQAQVAVKRDETWKAEIPTSITVVVTSLTWPLMLRYGFY
;
A
#
# COMPACT_ATOMS: atom_id res chain seq x y z
N MET A 1 25.01 4.59 -20.97
CA MET A 1 24.33 4.01 -19.79
C MET A 1 23.71 5.17 -19.06
N THR A 2 22.39 5.21 -18.92
CA THR A 2 21.73 6.22 -18.09
C THR A 2 22.12 5.93 -16.64
N ASP A 3 22.90 6.82 -16.03
CA ASP A 3 23.25 6.72 -14.61
C ASP A 3 21.99 7.05 -13.79
N TYR A 4 21.27 6.01 -13.39
CA TYR A 4 20.12 6.17 -12.49
C TYR A 4 20.63 6.37 -11.07
N ALA A 5 20.34 7.54 -10.49
CA ALA A 5 20.70 7.85 -9.10
C ALA A 5 19.98 6.94 -8.08
N PHE A 6 18.79 6.43 -8.44
CA PHE A 6 17.97 5.58 -7.57
C PHE A 6 17.25 4.48 -8.36
N ILE A 7 17.00 3.35 -7.69
CA ILE A 7 16.12 2.28 -8.18
C ILE A 7 14.94 2.16 -7.21
N ILE A 8 13.72 2.30 -7.73
CA ILE A 8 12.49 2.22 -6.92
C ILE A 8 11.85 0.84 -7.11
N ASP A 9 11.87 0.00 -6.07
CA ASP A 9 11.08 -1.24 -6.03
C ASP A 9 9.66 -0.95 -5.53
N SER A 10 8.67 -0.96 -6.43
CA SER A 10 7.25 -0.78 -6.09
C SER A 10 6.50 -2.09 -5.78
N SER A 11 7.23 -3.16 -5.47
CA SER A 11 6.65 -4.45 -5.09
C SER A 11 5.77 -4.32 -3.84
N LYS A 12 4.48 -4.67 -3.96
CA LYS A 12 3.57 -4.69 -2.81
C LYS A 12 4.00 -5.76 -1.82
N THR A 13 4.54 -5.31 -0.69
CA THR A 13 4.99 -6.14 0.42
C THR A 13 3.77 -6.63 1.23
N ALA A 14 2.95 -7.51 0.65
CA ALA A 14 1.90 -8.22 1.38
C ALA A 14 2.52 -9.31 2.28
N ARG A 15 1.72 -9.97 3.13
CA ARG A 15 2.14 -11.02 4.09
C ARG A 15 3.23 -11.99 3.57
N LEU A 16 3.13 -12.45 2.31
CA LEU A 16 4.08 -13.41 1.72
C LEU A 16 5.46 -12.81 1.43
N ASN A 17 5.54 -11.50 1.22
CA ASN A 17 6.78 -10.79 0.89
C ASN A 17 7.22 -9.87 2.04
N ALA A 18 6.61 -9.96 3.23
CA ALA A 18 6.85 -9.07 4.37
C ALA A 18 8.32 -8.98 4.81
N ILE A 19 9.10 -10.03 4.57
CA ILE A 19 10.53 -10.13 4.93
C ILE A 19 11.44 -9.61 3.80
N ARG A 20 10.90 -9.28 2.63
CA ARG A 20 11.66 -8.82 1.46
C ARG A 20 12.65 -7.69 1.77
N PRO A 21 12.33 -6.66 2.57
CA PRO A 21 13.31 -5.62 2.92
C PRO A 21 14.56 -6.17 3.62
N PHE A 22 14.38 -7.14 4.53
CA PHE A 22 15.50 -7.81 5.20
C PHE A 22 16.32 -8.65 4.23
N TYR A 23 15.66 -9.38 3.33
CA TYR A 23 16.33 -10.16 2.31
C TYR A 23 17.16 -9.27 1.38
N LEU A 24 16.55 -8.20 0.84
CA LEU A 24 17.25 -7.27 -0.03
C LEU A 24 18.44 -6.63 0.68
N LYS A 25 18.28 -6.21 1.95
CA LYS A 25 19.38 -5.61 2.71
C LYS A 25 20.53 -6.57 2.99
N ARG A 26 20.25 -7.88 3.10
CA ARG A 26 21.27 -8.91 3.30
C ARG A 26 22.03 -9.23 2.00
N HIS A 27 21.37 -9.11 0.85
CA HIS A 27 21.89 -9.61 -0.43
C HIS A 27 22.34 -8.51 -1.40
N LEU A 28 21.95 -7.25 -1.18
CA LEU A 28 22.38 -6.11 -1.98
C LEU A 28 23.45 -5.31 -1.24
N SER A 29 24.47 -4.89 -1.96
CA SER A 29 25.57 -4.07 -1.43
C SER A 29 25.24 -2.57 -1.39
N PHE A 30 24.08 -2.16 -1.89
CA PHE A 30 23.65 -0.76 -1.98
C PHE A 30 22.77 -0.36 -0.79
N PRO A 31 22.75 0.92 -0.39
CA PRO A 31 21.88 1.40 0.68
C PRO A 31 20.40 1.21 0.29
N ILE A 32 19.60 0.70 1.23
CA ILE A 32 18.17 0.44 1.02
C ILE A 32 17.36 1.33 1.94
N GLN A 33 16.47 2.14 1.36
CA GLN A 33 15.47 2.91 2.09
C GLN A 33 14.09 2.24 2.01
N LEU A 34 13.51 1.88 3.15
CA LEU A 34 12.14 1.38 3.21
C LEU A 34 11.15 2.54 3.34
N VAL A 35 10.32 2.75 2.31
CA VAL A 35 9.15 3.63 2.39
C VAL A 35 7.93 2.83 2.82
N HIS A 36 7.57 2.94 4.10
CA HIS A 36 6.40 2.29 4.69
C HIS A 36 5.15 3.14 4.48
N LEU A 37 4.47 2.91 3.36
CA LEU A 37 3.22 3.58 3.03
C LEU A 37 2.05 2.91 3.76
N VAL A 38 1.40 3.66 4.65
CA VAL A 38 0.29 3.18 5.48
C VAL A 38 -1.01 3.85 5.06
N ARG A 39 -2.08 3.06 4.94
CA ARG A 39 -3.45 3.53 4.70
C ARG A 39 -4.40 2.93 5.74
N ASP A 40 -5.51 3.63 5.99
CA ASP A 40 -6.59 3.15 6.86
C ASP A 40 -6.96 1.69 6.53
N PRO A 41 -6.94 0.78 7.53
CA PRO A 41 -7.24 -0.63 7.31
C PRO A 41 -8.65 -0.86 6.77
N ARG A 42 -9.63 -0.03 7.13
CA ARG A 42 -11.02 -0.10 6.64
C ARG A 42 -11.05 0.09 5.12
N ALA A 43 -10.32 1.09 4.62
CA ALA A 43 -10.20 1.36 3.20
C ALA A 43 -9.49 0.21 2.45
N CYS A 44 -8.41 -0.33 3.02
CA CYS A 44 -7.68 -1.47 2.45
C CYS A 44 -8.56 -2.73 2.35
N VAL A 45 -9.29 -3.06 3.42
CA VAL A 45 -10.17 -4.22 3.46
C VAL A 45 -11.33 -4.05 2.48
N TRP A 46 -11.96 -2.88 2.44
CA TRP A 46 -13.05 -2.61 1.49
C TRP A 46 -12.59 -2.74 0.03
N SER A 47 -11.38 -2.29 -0.29
CA SER A 47 -10.80 -2.47 -1.63
C SER A 47 -10.72 -3.95 -2.03
N VAL A 48 -10.30 -4.83 -1.13
CA VAL A 48 -10.23 -6.28 -1.38
C VAL A 48 -11.61 -6.89 -1.57
N ILE A 49 -12.58 -6.52 -0.73
CA ILE A 49 -13.96 -7.02 -0.81
C ILE A 49 -14.60 -6.57 -2.12
N ARG A 50 -14.53 -5.28 -2.46
CA ARG A 50 -15.07 -4.77 -3.73
C ARG A 50 -14.45 -5.44 -4.94
N TRP A 51 -13.13 -5.63 -4.94
CA TRP A 51 -12.46 -6.34 -6.03
C TRP A 51 -12.98 -7.78 -6.17
N ARG A 52 -13.19 -8.48 -5.06
CA ARG A 52 -13.79 -9.83 -5.08
C ARG A 52 -15.24 -9.82 -5.57
N MET A 53 -16.04 -8.84 -5.15
CA MET A 53 -17.44 -8.69 -5.57
C MET A 53 -17.61 -8.37 -7.06
N ARG A 54 -16.59 -7.75 -7.70
CA ARG A 54 -16.60 -7.58 -9.17
C ARG A 54 -16.56 -8.92 -9.90
N GLY A 55 -15.83 -9.89 -9.38
CA GLY A 55 -15.74 -11.25 -9.94
C GLY A 55 -16.87 -12.18 -9.49
N ASP A 56 -17.47 -11.93 -8.33
CA ASP A 56 -18.58 -12.70 -7.77
C ASP A 56 -19.59 -11.78 -7.08
N ARG A 57 -20.66 -11.42 -7.82
CA ARG A 57 -21.70 -10.51 -7.34
C ARG A 57 -22.56 -11.12 -6.22
N HIS A 58 -22.51 -12.44 -6.01
CA HIS A 58 -23.32 -13.15 -5.02
C HIS A 58 -22.53 -13.53 -3.76
N LEU A 59 -21.38 -12.89 -3.55
CA LEU A 59 -20.55 -13.12 -2.36
C LEU A 59 -21.35 -12.89 -1.07
N GLY A 60 -21.72 -14.00 -0.42
CA GLY A 60 -22.55 -13.98 0.78
C GLY A 60 -21.90 -13.25 1.96
N ARG A 61 -22.72 -12.75 2.88
CA ARG A 61 -22.27 -11.95 4.03
C ARG A 61 -21.20 -12.64 4.87
N THR A 62 -21.32 -13.94 5.13
CA THR A 62 -20.33 -14.72 5.87
C THR A 62 -18.98 -14.76 5.16
N ALA A 63 -18.97 -14.91 3.83
CA ALA A 63 -17.76 -14.89 3.03
C ALA A 63 -17.10 -13.50 3.04
N GLN A 64 -17.89 -12.43 2.99
CA GLN A 64 -17.37 -11.06 3.11
C GLN A 64 -16.70 -10.82 4.46
N LEU A 65 -17.30 -11.29 5.57
CA LEU A 65 -16.69 -11.18 6.90
C LEU A 65 -15.40 -12.00 7.02
N GLY A 66 -15.38 -13.22 6.48
CA GLY A 66 -14.16 -14.03 6.42
C GLY A 66 -13.04 -13.36 5.61
N LEU A 67 -13.37 -12.77 4.47
CA LEU A 67 -12.44 -11.97 3.68
C LEU A 67 -11.97 -10.72 4.41
N ALA A 68 -12.87 -10.04 5.14
CA ALA A 68 -12.54 -8.88 5.94
C ALA A 68 -11.50 -9.21 7.02
N ALA A 69 -11.74 -10.28 7.78
CA ALA A 69 -10.81 -10.75 8.80
C ALA A 69 -9.46 -11.17 8.19
N MET A 70 -9.48 -11.95 7.10
CA MET A 70 -8.25 -12.35 6.40
C MET A 70 -7.46 -11.12 5.90
N ALA A 71 -8.13 -10.16 5.27
CA ALA A 71 -7.50 -8.95 4.77
C ALA A 71 -6.93 -8.08 5.91
N ALA A 72 -7.65 -7.99 7.04
CA ALA A 72 -7.17 -7.32 8.25
C ALA A 72 -5.91 -7.99 8.80
N PHE A 73 -5.87 -9.33 8.92
CA PHE A 73 -4.65 -10.04 9.34
C PHE A 73 -3.48 -9.85 8.39
N ARG A 74 -3.73 -9.81 7.08
CA ARG A 74 -2.68 -9.50 6.09
C ARG A 74 -2.16 -8.07 6.25
N TRP A 75 -3.05 -7.11 6.50
CA TRP A 75 -2.67 -5.73 6.78
C TRP A 75 -1.86 -5.63 8.08
N ILE A 76 -2.27 -6.31 9.16
CA ILE A 76 -1.52 -6.35 10.43
C ILE A 76 -0.13 -6.92 10.20
N GLY A 77 -0.02 -8.10 9.57
CA GLY A 77 1.26 -8.76 9.34
C GLY A 77 2.24 -7.93 8.49
N ALA A 78 1.75 -7.28 7.44
CA ALA A 78 2.58 -6.39 6.62
C ALA A 78 3.08 -5.17 7.42
N ASN A 79 2.20 -4.56 8.20
CA ASN A 79 2.54 -3.39 9.01
C ASN A 79 3.49 -3.75 10.16
N LEU A 80 3.29 -4.88 10.83
CA LEU A 80 4.21 -5.35 11.89
C LEU A 80 5.61 -5.66 11.33
N ALA A 81 5.70 -6.27 10.15
CA ALA A 81 7.00 -6.52 9.52
C ALA A 81 7.72 -5.23 9.15
N ALA A 82 7.00 -4.23 8.65
CA ALA A 82 7.56 -2.91 8.36
C ALA A 82 8.00 -2.19 9.65
N GLU A 83 7.20 -2.27 10.72
CA GLU A 83 7.57 -1.73 12.03
C GLU A 83 8.80 -2.45 12.61
N PHE A 84 8.88 -3.77 12.48
CA PHE A 84 10.06 -4.53 12.91
C PHE A 84 11.31 -4.12 12.12
N TYR A 85 11.20 -3.95 10.80
CA TYR A 85 12.31 -3.41 10.00
C TYR A 85 12.73 -2.02 10.45
N ARG A 86 11.77 -1.13 10.74
CA ARG A 86 12.07 0.20 11.28
C ARG A 86 12.77 0.14 12.63
N LEU A 87 12.37 -0.78 13.52
CA LEU A 87 13.04 -0.96 14.80
C LEU A 87 14.49 -1.45 14.65
N CYS A 88 14.75 -2.36 13.71
CA CYS A 88 16.12 -2.81 13.41
C CYS A 88 16.95 -1.76 12.67
N HIS A 89 16.31 -0.90 11.89
CA HIS A 89 16.97 0.04 10.96
C HIS A 89 16.24 1.40 10.91
N PRO A 90 16.30 2.21 11.99
CA PRO A 90 15.55 3.46 12.08
C PRO A 90 15.95 4.47 10.99
N GLU A 91 17.24 4.59 10.69
CA GLU A 91 17.76 5.50 9.66
C GLU A 91 17.35 5.13 8.23
N ALA A 92 17.02 3.84 8.02
CA ALA A 92 16.75 3.28 6.70
C ALA A 92 15.25 3.06 6.46
N SER A 93 14.38 3.71 7.24
CA SER A 93 12.94 3.54 7.12
C SER A 93 12.19 4.85 7.39
N VAL A 94 11.30 5.19 6.45
CA VAL A 94 10.40 6.34 6.56
C VAL A 94 8.97 5.84 6.47
N ARG A 95 8.12 6.29 7.40
CA ARG A 95 6.68 5.98 7.38
C ARG A 95 5.91 7.14 6.75
N VAL A 96 5.05 6.82 5.79
CA VAL A 96 4.24 7.80 5.07
C VAL A 96 2.78 7.41 5.17
N ASN A 97 1.93 8.36 5.57
CA ASN A 97 0.48 8.16 5.54
C ASN A 97 -0.03 8.45 4.11
N TYR A 98 -0.73 7.49 3.52
CA TYR A 98 -1.28 7.57 2.18
C TYR A 98 -2.25 8.74 2.00
N ASP A 99 -3.14 8.98 2.97
CA ASP A 99 -4.13 10.05 2.87
C ASP A 99 -3.46 11.42 3.00
N ALA A 100 -2.44 11.53 3.88
CA ALA A 100 -1.64 12.75 4.01
C ALA A 100 -0.81 13.00 2.75
N LEU A 101 -0.23 11.96 2.14
CA LEU A 101 0.49 12.05 0.87
C LEU A 101 -0.39 12.61 -0.25
N LEU A 102 -1.66 12.18 -0.32
CA LEU A 102 -2.59 12.71 -1.32
C LEU A 102 -3.08 14.13 -1.02
N GLN A 103 -3.11 14.54 0.25
CA GLN A 103 -3.62 15.84 0.66
C GLN A 103 -2.55 16.94 0.67
N HIS A 104 -1.33 16.60 1.10
CA HIS A 104 -0.23 17.54 1.32
C HIS A 104 0.93 17.34 0.35
N GLY A 105 0.89 16.30 -0.49
CA GLY A 105 1.97 15.94 -1.40
C GLY A 105 3.05 15.09 -0.73
N VAL A 106 4.15 14.92 -1.47
CA VAL A 106 5.29 14.09 -1.06
C VAL A 106 5.99 14.72 0.15
N PRO A 107 6.15 14.00 1.28
CA PRO A 107 6.87 14.54 2.43
C PRO A 107 8.36 14.70 2.11
N GLU A 108 8.99 15.74 2.66
CA GLU A 108 10.41 16.08 2.45
C GLU A 108 11.35 14.87 2.61
N SER A 109 11.07 14.00 3.58
CA SER A 109 11.83 12.77 3.86
C SER A 109 11.95 11.79 2.69
N ILE A 110 11.04 11.83 1.71
CA ILE A 110 11.10 10.98 0.51
C ILE A 110 11.15 11.80 -0.78
N GLN A 111 11.17 13.13 -0.68
CA GLN A 111 11.25 14.03 -1.83
C GLN A 111 12.46 13.76 -2.74
N PRO A 112 13.65 13.40 -2.22
CA PRO A 112 14.78 13.00 -3.07
C PRO A 112 14.52 11.78 -3.97
N PHE A 113 13.53 10.95 -3.60
CA PHE A 113 13.15 9.75 -4.37
C PHE A 113 11.91 9.98 -5.23
N ALA A 114 11.27 11.15 -5.13
CA ALA A 114 10.08 11.44 -5.89
C ALA A 114 10.43 11.81 -7.34
N PRO A 115 9.58 11.44 -8.31
CA PRO A 115 9.76 11.92 -9.68
C PRO A 115 9.67 13.45 -9.71
N GLU A 116 10.53 14.07 -10.50
CA GLU A 116 10.49 15.51 -10.75
C GLU A 116 9.25 15.87 -11.59
N GLY A 117 8.55 16.95 -11.21
CA GLY A 117 7.39 17.47 -11.93
C GLY A 117 6.02 17.20 -11.28
N PRO A 118 4.93 17.73 -11.86
CA PRO A 118 3.58 17.54 -11.33
C PRO A 118 3.17 16.06 -11.37
N LEU A 119 2.59 15.56 -10.28
CA LEU A 119 2.07 14.18 -10.17
C LEU A 119 0.74 13.96 -10.91
N GLU A 120 0.37 14.91 -11.76
CA GLU A 120 -0.86 14.93 -12.55
C GLU A 120 -0.51 14.52 -13.98
N ASN A 121 -1.32 13.63 -14.58
CA ASN A 121 -1.15 13.16 -15.95
C ASN A 121 0.18 12.46 -16.22
N ILE A 122 0.65 11.62 -15.28
CA ILE A 122 1.85 10.81 -15.47
C ILE A 122 1.66 9.90 -16.69
N VAL A 123 2.50 10.10 -17.70
CA VAL A 123 2.57 9.26 -18.90
C VAL A 123 3.37 8.01 -18.54
N ILE A 124 2.73 6.85 -18.63
CA ILE A 124 3.40 5.57 -18.44
C ILE A 124 4.04 5.18 -19.77
N GLU A 125 5.35 5.39 -19.91
CA GLU A 125 6.10 4.87 -21.05
C GLU A 125 6.10 3.34 -21.01
N ARG A 126 5.59 2.73 -22.09
CA ARG A 126 5.44 1.27 -22.20
C ARG A 126 6.63 0.72 -22.99
N ASN A 127 7.38 -0.19 -22.36
CA ASN A 127 8.41 -0.99 -23.01
C ASN A 127 7.86 -2.40 -23.28
N GLU A 128 8.24 -3.01 -24.40
CA GLU A 128 7.89 -4.40 -24.78
C GLU A 128 8.26 -5.44 -23.70
N ASN A 129 9.18 -5.12 -22.80
CA ASN A 129 9.61 -5.94 -21.65
C ASN A 129 8.79 -5.74 -20.36
N CYS A 130 7.63 -5.05 -20.42
CA CYS A 130 6.75 -4.88 -19.25
C CYS A 130 5.98 -6.18 -18.90
N HIS A 131 6.68 -7.22 -18.46
CA HIS A 131 6.08 -8.46 -17.92
C HIS A 131 5.33 -8.28 -16.58
N SER A 132 5.20 -7.04 -16.08
CA SER A 132 4.62 -6.67 -14.79
C SER A 132 3.18 -6.13 -14.87
N MET A 133 2.43 -6.48 -15.92
CA MET A 133 1.01 -6.11 -16.10
C MET A 133 0.03 -7.01 -15.31
N GLY A 134 0.42 -7.44 -14.10
CA GLY A 134 -0.48 -7.99 -13.10
C GLY A 134 -0.59 -7.03 -11.92
N GLY A 135 -1.78 -6.51 -11.62
CA GLY A 135 -1.98 -5.63 -10.48
C GLY A 135 -3.05 -4.57 -10.66
N ASN A 136 -2.80 -3.37 -10.11
CA ASN A 136 -3.76 -2.27 -10.05
C ASN A 136 -4.22 -1.84 -11.46
N GLU A 137 -5.52 -1.92 -11.76
CA GLU A 137 -6.12 -1.62 -13.07
C GLU A 137 -5.74 -0.23 -13.61
N MET A 138 -5.46 0.72 -12.71
CA MET A 138 -4.97 2.06 -13.07
C MET A 138 -3.70 2.00 -13.95
N ARG A 139 -2.87 0.96 -13.82
CA ARG A 139 -1.65 0.78 -14.63
C ARG A 139 -1.93 0.52 -16.10
N ASN A 140 -3.15 0.15 -16.46
CA ASN A 140 -3.56 -0.10 -17.84
C ASN A 140 -4.05 1.18 -18.54
N GLN A 141 -4.26 2.28 -17.79
CA GLN A 141 -4.70 3.56 -18.33
C GLN A 141 -3.52 4.30 -18.96
N ALA A 142 -3.78 5.06 -20.04
CA ALA A 142 -2.75 5.86 -20.72
C ALA A 142 -2.32 7.08 -19.89
N GLN A 143 -3.21 7.59 -19.05
CA GLN A 143 -2.97 8.64 -18.08
C GLN A 143 -3.54 8.18 -16.74
N VAL A 144 -2.75 8.30 -15.68
CA VAL A 144 -3.17 7.94 -14.33
C VAL A 144 -3.34 9.20 -13.50
N ALA A 145 -4.56 9.44 -13.04
CA ALA A 145 -4.84 10.44 -12.01
C ALA A 145 -5.03 9.72 -10.67
N VAL A 146 -4.09 9.91 -9.74
CA VAL A 146 -4.22 9.33 -8.39
C VAL A 146 -5.20 10.19 -7.60
N LYS A 147 -6.43 9.69 -7.42
CA LYS A 147 -7.48 10.37 -6.66
C LYS A 147 -7.67 9.74 -5.30
N ARG A 148 -7.99 10.57 -4.30
CA ARG A 148 -8.39 10.11 -2.97
C ARG A 148 -9.70 9.32 -3.10
N ASP A 149 -9.67 8.05 -2.73
CA ASP A 149 -10.85 7.22 -2.67
C ASP A 149 -11.44 7.26 -1.26
N GLU A 150 -12.54 8.00 -1.13
CA GLU A 150 -13.36 8.10 0.09
C GLU A 150 -14.68 7.32 0.00
N THR A 151 -14.96 6.69 -1.14
CA THR A 151 -16.23 5.97 -1.37
C THR A 151 -16.47 4.88 -0.34
N TRP A 152 -15.39 4.27 0.16
CA TRP A 152 -15.43 3.27 1.21
C TRP A 152 -16.10 3.76 2.50
N LYS A 153 -16.05 5.06 2.83
CA LYS A 153 -16.68 5.60 4.04
C LYS A 153 -18.20 5.48 4.00
N ALA A 154 -18.80 5.60 2.81
CA ALA A 154 -20.23 5.50 2.60
C ALA A 154 -20.70 4.07 2.28
N GLU A 155 -19.86 3.28 1.62
CA GLU A 155 -20.24 1.96 1.09
C GLU A 155 -19.95 0.80 2.05
N ILE A 156 -19.02 0.94 2.99
CA ILE A 156 -18.58 -0.16 3.84
C ILE A 156 -19.69 -0.56 4.85
N PRO A 157 -20.13 -1.84 4.88
CA PRO A 157 -21.10 -2.29 5.86
C PRO A 157 -20.56 -2.18 7.30
N THR A 158 -21.41 -1.74 8.23
CA THR A 158 -21.05 -1.55 9.64
C THR A 158 -20.44 -2.81 10.28
N SER A 159 -20.93 -4.01 9.93
CA SER A 159 -20.37 -5.26 10.46
C SER A 159 -18.92 -5.49 10.02
N ILE A 160 -18.56 -5.10 8.80
CA ILE A 160 -17.17 -5.19 8.32
C ILE A 160 -16.32 -4.14 9.06
N THR A 161 -16.81 -2.91 9.19
CA THR A 161 -16.13 -1.85 9.94
C THR A 161 -15.82 -2.29 11.37
N VAL A 162 -16.79 -2.83 12.11
CA VAL A 162 -16.60 -3.29 13.49
C VAL A 162 -15.56 -4.40 13.59
N VAL A 163 -15.60 -5.40 12.69
CA VAL A 163 -14.63 -6.49 12.69
C VAL A 163 -13.23 -5.97 12.39
N VAL A 164 -13.08 -5.16 11.33
CA VAL A 164 -11.77 -4.63 10.92
C VAL A 164 -11.19 -3.71 11.98
N THR A 165 -11.98 -2.77 12.50
CA THR A 165 -11.54 -1.86 13.56
C THR A 165 -11.14 -2.64 14.80
N SER A 166 -11.95 -3.61 15.26
CA SER A 166 -11.60 -4.43 16.43
C SER A 166 -10.27 -5.18 16.25
N LEU A 167 -10.05 -5.78 15.08
CA LEU A 167 -8.82 -6.54 14.80
C LEU A 167 -7.58 -5.66 14.65
N THR A 168 -7.75 -4.46 14.07
CA THR A 168 -6.62 -3.58 13.72
C THR A 168 -6.41 -2.43 14.71
N TRP A 169 -7.26 -2.32 15.74
CA TRP A 169 -7.30 -1.23 16.72
C TRP A 169 -5.93 -0.80 17.27
N PRO A 170 -5.05 -1.71 17.74
CA PRO A 170 -3.77 -1.29 18.31
C PRO A 170 -2.87 -0.55 17.30
N LEU A 171 -2.85 -1.02 16.05
CA LEU A 171 -2.09 -0.37 14.98
C LEU A 171 -2.79 0.88 14.45
N MET A 172 -4.12 0.90 14.42
CA MET A 172 -4.88 2.09 14.08
C MET A 172 -4.53 3.26 15.02
N LEU A 173 -4.53 3.01 16.34
CA LEU A 173 -4.11 4.00 17.34
C LEU A 173 -2.66 4.45 17.11
N ARG A 174 -1.73 3.50 16.87
CA ARG A 174 -0.32 3.83 16.59
C ARG A 174 -0.13 4.70 15.35
N TYR A 175 -1.03 4.59 14.37
CA TYR A 175 -0.94 5.30 13.09
C TYR A 175 -1.84 6.53 13.01
N GLY A 176 -2.64 6.81 14.05
CA GLY A 176 -3.56 7.95 14.08
C GLY A 176 -4.79 7.76 13.20
N PHE A 177 -5.24 6.52 13.00
CA PHE A 177 -6.54 6.24 12.39
C PHE A 177 -7.59 6.07 13.49
N TYR A 178 -8.55 7.00 13.55
CA TYR A 178 -9.71 6.95 14.43
C TYR A 178 -11.00 6.88 13.59
#